data_AF-A0A3R6H2R5-F1
#
_entry.id   AF-A0A3R6H2R5-F1
#
_cell.length_a   1.000
_cell.length_b   1.000
_cell.length_c   1.000
_cell.angle_alpha   90.00
_cell.angle_beta   90.00
_cell.angle_gamma   90.00
#
_symmetry.space_group_name_H-M   'P 1'
#
loop_
_entity.id
_entity.type
_entity.pdbx_description
1 polymer ?
#
loop_
_entity_poly.entity_id
_entity_poly.type
_entity_poly.pdbx_seq_one_letter_code
_entity_poly.pdbx_strand_id
1 'polypeptide(L)'
;MQKLSVEVLEKMLGADLSNHEIDMMLYIARFQDEFGHIRGVYYRDICENVGLSYQGFYDCLHSLERKGIIACEKRSYFDWDIQVINNSFCGTENFGRGYVSLHCGMVRSDEFKQLKGGAKLMALWLMREWLISRSRSGSSAYQITKENLIAKFVGLLNVSRRTVREYLGDLEPFMDVYLEKGRKYFITFKKGAYEALPGRDTENDELRNHTVTISCRRNRIKDENRQKEEEICTILKQHHKDIIKNLEFDLSAIIRESLARINASIHNKYKWKRYLNPALVHKIVIEELANA
;
A
#
# COMPACT_ATOMS: atom_id res chain seq x y z
N MET A 1 6.72 -0.88 -3.26
CA MET A 1 6.50 0.48 -3.79
C MET A 1 5.32 1.10 -3.06
N GLN A 2 5.52 1.91 -2.03
CA GLN A 2 4.42 2.42 -1.18
C GLN A 2 3.98 3.82 -1.60
N LYS A 3 3.45 3.93 -2.83
CA LYS A 3 3.13 5.21 -3.45
C LYS A 3 1.76 5.17 -4.11
N LEU A 4 1.04 6.29 -4.04
CA LEU A 4 -0.13 6.53 -4.88
C LEU A 4 0.20 7.64 -5.86
N SER A 5 -0.11 7.41 -7.13
CA SER A 5 0.00 8.41 -8.18
C SER A 5 -0.97 9.56 -7.89
N VAL A 6 -0.66 10.73 -8.44
CA VAL A 6 -1.55 11.90 -8.31
C VAL A 6 -2.91 11.59 -8.90
N GLU A 7 -2.96 10.90 -10.04
CA GLU A 7 -4.20 10.51 -10.70
C GLU A 7 -5.09 9.65 -9.80
N VAL A 8 -4.50 8.66 -9.09
CA VAL A 8 -5.24 7.84 -8.13
C VAL A 8 -5.75 8.68 -6.97
N LEU A 9 -4.92 9.56 -6.40
CA LEU A 9 -5.32 10.43 -5.30
C LEU A 9 -6.46 11.38 -5.70
N GLU A 10 -6.37 12.00 -6.88
CA GLU A 10 -7.41 12.89 -7.42
C GLU A 10 -8.71 12.13 -7.69
N LYS A 11 -8.61 10.91 -8.21
CA LYS A 11 -9.78 10.03 -8.37
C LYS A 11 -10.42 9.69 -7.03
N MET A 12 -9.64 9.32 -6.02
CA MET A 12 -10.15 9.02 -4.67
C MET A 12 -10.83 10.24 -4.05
N LEU A 13 -10.29 11.45 -4.24
CA LEU A 13 -10.86 12.71 -3.76
C LEU A 13 -12.27 12.97 -4.31
N GLY A 14 -12.54 12.60 -5.57
CA GLY A 14 -13.83 12.84 -6.25
C GLY A 14 -14.78 11.64 -6.34
N ALA A 15 -14.42 10.47 -5.79
CA ALA A 15 -15.18 9.23 -5.97
C ALA A 15 -16.18 8.91 -4.84
N ASP A 16 -16.44 9.86 -3.94
CA ASP A 16 -17.33 9.70 -2.78
C ASP A 16 -17.05 8.39 -2.01
N LEU A 17 -15.81 8.24 -1.54
CA LEU A 17 -15.38 7.07 -0.79
C LEU A 17 -15.76 7.17 0.68
N SER A 18 -16.28 6.06 1.20
CA SER A 18 -16.45 5.86 2.63
C SER A 18 -15.08 5.80 3.34
N ASN A 19 -15.08 6.03 4.66
CA ASN A 19 -13.87 5.90 5.47
C ASN A 19 -13.23 4.51 5.32
N HIS A 20 -14.05 3.46 5.32
CA HIS A 20 -13.60 2.08 5.18
C HIS A 20 -12.95 1.79 3.83
N GLU A 21 -13.50 2.33 2.72
CA GLU A 21 -12.88 2.20 1.40
C GLU A 21 -11.50 2.88 1.36
N ILE A 22 -11.38 4.08 1.96
CA ILE A 22 -10.11 4.82 2.04
C ILE A 22 -9.10 4.05 2.90
N ASP A 23 -9.51 3.55 4.06
CA ASP A 23 -8.62 2.83 4.97
C ASP A 23 -8.15 1.50 4.38
N MET A 24 -9.05 0.77 3.73
CA MET A 24 -8.69 -0.42 2.98
C MET A 24 -7.68 -0.09 1.88
N MET A 25 -7.94 0.96 1.09
CA MET A 25 -7.07 1.37 -0.02
C MET A 25 -5.67 1.76 0.46
N LEU A 26 -5.57 2.58 1.51
CA LEU A 26 -4.29 2.99 2.10
C LEU A 26 -3.53 1.82 2.71
N TYR A 27 -4.24 0.84 3.29
CA TYR A 27 -3.61 -0.36 3.83
C TYR A 27 -3.05 -1.27 2.71
N ILE A 28 -3.86 -1.64 1.71
CA ILE A 28 -3.43 -2.59 0.67
C ILE A 28 -2.35 -2.02 -0.24
N ALA A 29 -2.37 -0.71 -0.49
CA ALA A 29 -1.37 -0.02 -1.31
C ALA A 29 0.05 -0.07 -0.74
N ARG A 30 0.23 -0.52 0.51
CA ARG A 30 1.56 -0.76 1.09
C ARG A 30 2.25 -1.99 0.51
N PHE A 31 1.48 -2.93 -0.05
CA PHE A 31 1.97 -4.22 -0.54
C PHE A 31 1.99 -4.32 -2.05
N GLN A 32 1.97 -3.17 -2.75
CA GLN A 32 2.01 -3.15 -4.20
C GLN A 32 3.44 -3.22 -4.77
N ASP A 33 3.54 -3.82 -5.95
CA ASP A 33 4.72 -3.74 -6.81
C ASP A 33 4.77 -2.40 -7.59
N GLU A 34 5.74 -2.27 -8.50
CA GLU A 34 5.92 -1.06 -9.31
C GLU A 34 4.85 -0.86 -10.40
N PHE A 35 4.05 -1.87 -10.71
CA PHE A 35 2.96 -1.81 -11.68
C PHE A 35 1.62 -1.50 -11.02
N GLY A 36 1.59 -1.39 -9.68
CA GLY A 36 0.37 -1.19 -8.90
C GLY A 36 -0.38 -2.49 -8.60
N HIS A 37 0.26 -3.66 -8.75
CA HIS A 37 -0.36 -4.94 -8.38
C HIS A 37 -0.10 -5.29 -6.93
N ILE A 38 -1.15 -5.71 -6.25
CA ILE A 38 -1.17 -6.21 -4.89
C ILE A 38 -1.65 -7.65 -4.95
N ARG A 39 -0.73 -8.59 -4.76
CA ARG A 39 -1.07 -10.02 -4.76
C ARG A 39 -1.60 -10.44 -3.40
N GLY A 40 -2.49 -11.42 -3.38
CA GLY A 40 -2.86 -12.21 -2.21
C GLY A 40 -3.59 -11.48 -1.09
N VAL A 41 -4.41 -10.47 -1.40
CA VAL A 41 -5.24 -9.75 -0.41
C VAL A 41 -6.23 -10.72 0.26
N TYR A 42 -6.07 -10.92 1.56
CA TYR A 42 -6.89 -11.82 2.36
C TYR A 42 -7.91 -11.05 3.20
N TYR A 43 -9.18 -11.43 3.13
CA TYR A 43 -10.21 -10.75 3.90
C TYR A 43 -9.92 -10.73 5.41
N ARG A 44 -9.35 -11.80 6.00
CA ARG A 44 -9.07 -11.84 7.46
C ARG A 44 -8.02 -10.81 7.85
N ASP A 45 -6.92 -10.75 7.10
CA ASP A 45 -5.83 -9.81 7.39
C ASP A 45 -6.32 -8.36 7.27
N ILE A 46 -7.14 -8.07 6.27
CA ILE A 46 -7.76 -6.74 6.11
C ILE A 46 -8.71 -6.45 7.26
N CYS A 47 -9.59 -7.37 7.61
CA CYS A 47 -10.53 -7.20 8.71
C CYS A 47 -9.83 -6.92 10.05
N GLU A 48 -8.73 -7.63 10.34
CA GLU A 48 -7.94 -7.45 11.56
C GLU A 48 -7.19 -6.11 11.57
N ASN A 49 -6.61 -5.70 10.45
CA ASN A 49 -5.75 -4.51 10.40
C ASN A 49 -6.51 -3.20 10.15
N VAL A 50 -7.65 -3.26 9.44
CA VAL A 50 -8.48 -2.10 9.09
C VAL A 50 -9.69 -1.98 10.02
N GLY A 51 -10.08 -3.05 10.72
CA GLY A 51 -11.24 -3.06 11.60
C GLY A 51 -12.57 -3.26 10.85
N LEU A 52 -12.56 -4.05 9.77
CA LEU A 52 -13.74 -4.33 8.96
C LEU A 52 -14.43 -5.64 9.37
N SER A 53 -15.75 -5.68 9.22
CA SER A 53 -16.46 -6.96 9.17
C SER A 53 -16.14 -7.71 7.87
N TYR A 54 -16.38 -9.02 7.84
CA TYR A 54 -16.14 -9.81 6.61
C TYR A 54 -17.00 -9.31 5.44
N GLN A 55 -18.25 -8.94 5.70
CA GLN A 55 -19.11 -8.33 4.69
C GLN A 55 -18.58 -6.97 4.26
N GLY A 56 -18.13 -6.14 5.21
CA GLY A 56 -17.56 -4.83 4.94
C GLY A 56 -16.33 -4.89 4.02
N PHE A 57 -15.50 -5.93 4.13
CA PHE A 57 -14.42 -6.18 3.18
C PHE A 57 -14.92 -6.32 1.74
N TYR A 58 -15.91 -7.20 1.50
CA TYR A 58 -16.43 -7.43 0.14
C TYR A 58 -17.18 -6.20 -0.38
N ASP A 59 -17.92 -5.50 0.48
CA ASP A 59 -18.60 -4.27 0.10
C ASP A 59 -17.61 -3.19 -0.35
N CYS A 60 -16.51 -3.01 0.39
CA CYS A 60 -15.43 -2.09 0.02
C CYS A 60 -14.76 -2.52 -1.29
N LEU A 61 -14.41 -3.81 -1.42
CA LEU A 61 -13.75 -4.36 -2.60
C LEU A 61 -14.56 -4.08 -3.88
N HIS A 62 -15.84 -4.46 -3.88
CA HIS A 62 -16.71 -4.26 -5.03
C HIS A 62 -17.05 -2.79 -5.28
N SER A 63 -17.12 -1.97 -4.24
CA SER A 63 -17.36 -0.54 -4.38
C SER A 63 -16.16 0.18 -5.01
N LEU A 64 -14.94 -0.12 -4.54
CA LEU A 64 -13.70 0.41 -5.14
C LEU A 64 -13.54 -0.01 -6.61
N GLU A 65 -13.92 -1.25 -6.93
CA GLU A 65 -13.91 -1.76 -8.30
C GLU A 65 -14.94 -1.05 -9.20
N ARG A 66 -16.19 -0.89 -8.74
CA ARG A 66 -17.23 -0.14 -9.48
C ARG A 66 -16.85 1.33 -9.69
N LYS A 67 -16.16 1.93 -8.73
CA LYS A 67 -15.62 3.31 -8.83
C LYS A 67 -14.37 3.38 -9.72
N GLY A 68 -13.90 2.24 -10.23
CA GLY A 68 -12.75 2.11 -11.14
C GLY A 68 -11.43 2.49 -10.50
N ILE A 69 -11.32 2.40 -9.17
CA ILE A 69 -10.06 2.67 -8.45
C ILE A 69 -9.16 1.45 -8.51
N ILE A 70 -9.77 0.26 -8.44
CA ILE A 70 -9.08 -1.01 -8.52
C ILE A 70 -9.74 -1.94 -9.54
N ALA A 71 -9.00 -2.93 -10.00
CA ALA A 71 -9.53 -4.13 -10.65
C ALA A 71 -9.18 -5.35 -9.80
N CYS A 72 -10.12 -6.28 -9.64
CA CYS A 72 -9.94 -7.45 -8.79
C CYS A 72 -9.90 -8.74 -9.61
N GLU A 73 -8.96 -9.63 -9.30
CA GLU A 73 -8.87 -10.96 -9.89
C GLU A 73 -8.83 -12.03 -8.80
N LYS A 74 -9.76 -12.99 -8.87
CA LYS A 74 -9.80 -14.11 -7.93
C LYS A 74 -8.93 -15.26 -8.43
N ARG A 75 -7.62 -15.19 -8.16
CA ARG A 75 -6.66 -16.24 -8.57
C ARG A 75 -6.60 -17.44 -7.64
N SER A 76 -7.10 -17.32 -6.41
CA SER A 76 -7.16 -18.44 -5.48
C SER A 76 -8.49 -18.51 -4.74
N TYR A 77 -8.74 -19.64 -4.08
CA TYR A 77 -9.90 -19.77 -3.20
C TYR A 77 -9.83 -18.81 -2.00
N PHE A 78 -8.62 -18.46 -1.56
CA PHE A 78 -8.37 -17.77 -0.28
C PHE A 78 -8.22 -16.27 -0.41
N ASP A 79 -7.75 -15.78 -1.55
CA ASP A 79 -7.34 -14.38 -1.73
C ASP A 79 -7.68 -13.79 -3.09
N TRP A 80 -7.53 -12.47 -3.14
CA TRP A 80 -7.71 -11.63 -4.32
C TRP A 80 -6.37 -11.02 -4.71
N ASP A 81 -6.08 -11.04 -6.00
CA ASP A 81 -5.06 -10.17 -6.59
C ASP A 81 -5.76 -8.89 -7.04
N ILE A 82 -5.19 -7.73 -6.70
CA ILE A 82 -5.78 -6.41 -6.95
C ILE A 82 -4.81 -5.57 -7.76
N GLN A 83 -5.29 -4.91 -8.81
CA GLN A 83 -4.55 -3.88 -9.51
C GLN A 83 -5.09 -2.51 -9.14
N VAL A 84 -4.24 -1.59 -8.68
CA VAL A 84 -4.60 -0.18 -8.54
C VAL A 84 -4.52 0.48 -9.92
N ILE A 85 -5.66 0.92 -10.43
CA ILE A 85 -5.77 1.46 -11.78
C ILE A 85 -5.01 2.78 -11.86
N ASN A 86 -4.20 2.98 -12.91
CA ASN A 86 -3.36 4.17 -13.12
C ASN A 86 -2.30 4.41 -12.03
N ASN A 87 -1.77 3.33 -11.44
CA ASN A 87 -0.71 3.41 -10.43
C ASN A 87 0.61 2.72 -10.82
N SER A 88 0.86 2.54 -12.12
CA SER A 88 2.15 2.04 -12.60
C SER A 88 3.21 3.13 -12.54
N PHE A 89 4.41 2.77 -12.08
CA PHE A 89 5.61 3.59 -12.04
C PHE A 89 6.73 3.04 -12.93
N CYS A 90 6.47 1.96 -13.67
CA CYS A 90 7.38 1.47 -14.70
C CYS A 90 7.36 2.37 -15.93
N GLY A 91 8.51 2.52 -16.59
CA GLY A 91 8.61 3.31 -17.82
C GLY A 91 8.78 4.82 -17.57
N THR A 92 9.46 5.49 -18.50
CA THR A 92 9.74 6.94 -18.41
C THR A 92 8.47 7.78 -18.57
N GLU A 93 7.46 7.25 -19.25
CA GLU A 93 6.14 7.86 -19.49
C GLU A 93 5.27 7.96 -18.22
N ASN A 94 5.55 7.14 -17.21
CA ASN A 94 4.89 7.18 -15.92
C ASN A 94 5.72 7.93 -14.87
N PHE A 95 7.04 8.00 -15.09
CA PHE A 95 7.95 8.85 -14.32
C PHE A 95 7.69 10.34 -14.61
N GLY A 96 7.16 11.05 -13.60
CA GLY A 96 6.93 12.51 -13.68
C GLY A 96 5.49 12.96 -13.41
N ARG A 97 4.53 12.01 -13.37
CA ARG A 97 3.12 12.27 -12.99
C ARG A 97 2.96 12.73 -11.53
N GLY A 98 4.02 12.59 -10.73
CA GLY A 98 4.03 12.86 -9.30
C GLY A 98 3.39 11.74 -8.49
N TYR A 99 3.63 11.74 -7.19
CA TYR A 99 3.05 10.76 -6.28
C TYR A 99 2.97 11.31 -4.85
N VAL A 100 2.21 10.62 -4.01
CA VAL A 100 2.29 10.74 -2.56
C VAL A 100 2.85 9.44 -1.98
N SER A 101 3.80 9.55 -1.06
CA SER A 101 4.34 8.40 -0.34
C SER A 101 3.39 8.00 0.79
N LEU A 102 3.13 6.70 0.93
CA LEU A 102 2.45 6.10 2.08
C LEU A 102 3.44 5.58 3.14
N HIS A 103 4.73 5.58 2.80
CA HIS A 103 5.82 5.26 3.72
C HIS A 103 6.29 6.51 4.46
N CYS A 104 5.39 7.09 5.26
CA CYS A 104 5.68 8.25 6.10
C CYS A 104 5.02 8.15 7.47
N GLY A 105 5.56 8.84 8.48
CA GLY A 105 5.10 8.72 9.86
C GLY A 105 3.64 9.07 10.07
N MET A 106 3.09 10.04 9.34
CA MET A 106 1.67 10.40 9.38
C MET A 106 0.79 9.21 9.00
N VAL A 107 0.96 8.65 7.80
CA VAL A 107 0.11 7.53 7.33
C VAL A 107 0.24 6.29 8.23
N ARG A 108 1.35 6.15 8.95
CA ARG A 108 1.61 5.03 9.86
C ARG A 108 1.14 5.24 11.30
N SER A 109 0.68 6.44 11.66
CA SER A 109 0.29 6.76 13.02
C SER A 109 -1.17 6.38 13.31
N ASP A 110 -1.48 6.13 14.58
CA ASP A 110 -2.83 5.78 15.00
C ASP A 110 -3.76 7.01 14.97
N GLU A 111 -3.22 8.20 15.21
CA GLU A 111 -3.92 9.48 15.06
C GLU A 111 -4.44 9.64 13.63
N PHE A 112 -3.63 9.29 12.62
CA PHE A 112 -4.05 9.39 11.22
C PHE A 112 -5.13 8.36 10.88
N LYS A 113 -5.02 7.13 11.40
CA LYS A 113 -6.04 6.09 11.20
C LYS A 113 -7.40 6.49 11.75
N GLN A 114 -7.44 7.26 12.84
CA GLN A 114 -8.68 7.73 13.46
C GLN A 114 -9.35 8.90 12.71
N LEU A 115 -8.64 9.54 11.77
CA LEU A 115 -9.22 10.64 10.99
C LEU A 115 -10.38 10.17 10.10
N LYS A 116 -11.29 11.10 9.81
CA LYS A 116 -12.30 10.91 8.75
C LYS A 116 -11.60 10.79 7.40
N GLY A 117 -12.18 10.01 6.49
CA GLY A 117 -11.66 9.74 5.15
C GLY A 117 -11.34 11.02 4.37
N GLY A 118 -12.25 12.00 4.38
CA GLY A 118 -12.00 13.30 3.76
C GLY A 118 -10.77 14.04 4.31
N ALA A 119 -10.53 13.96 5.62
CA ALA A 119 -9.33 14.54 6.24
C ALA A 119 -8.06 13.77 5.82
N LYS A 120 -8.11 12.44 5.74
CA LYS A 120 -6.99 11.60 5.25
C LYS A 120 -6.59 11.98 3.82
N LEU A 121 -7.56 12.07 2.91
CA LEU A 121 -7.30 12.46 1.52
C LEU A 121 -6.79 13.90 1.40
N MET A 122 -7.36 14.82 2.19
CA MET A 122 -6.90 16.20 2.25
C MET A 122 -5.44 16.30 2.74
N ALA A 123 -5.08 15.54 3.77
CA ALA A 123 -3.71 15.50 4.29
C ALA A 123 -2.70 15.02 3.25
N LEU A 124 -3.01 13.93 2.54
CA LEU A 124 -2.17 13.39 1.47
C LEU A 124 -1.98 14.40 0.34
N TRP A 125 -3.05 15.10 -0.04
CA TRP A 125 -3.00 16.13 -1.06
C TRP A 125 -2.16 17.33 -0.63
N LEU A 126 -2.36 17.84 0.59
CA LEU A 126 -1.59 18.95 1.14
C LEU A 126 -0.10 18.60 1.29
N MET A 127 0.21 17.38 1.73
CA MET A 127 1.58 16.89 1.86
C MET A 127 2.29 16.88 0.51
N ARG A 128 1.63 16.39 -0.54
CA ARG A 128 2.13 16.43 -1.91
C ARG A 128 2.45 17.85 -2.35
N GLU A 129 1.49 18.77 -2.25
CA GLU A 129 1.67 20.16 -2.68
C GLU A 129 2.79 20.86 -1.91
N TRP A 130 2.89 20.60 -0.60
CA TRP A 130 3.95 21.12 0.23
C TRP A 130 5.34 20.61 -0.19
N LEU A 131 5.48 19.32 -0.46
CA LEU A 131 6.75 18.76 -0.96
C LEU A 131 7.14 19.35 -2.32
N ILE A 132 6.17 19.53 -3.23
CA ILE A 132 6.39 20.17 -4.54
C ILE A 132 6.83 21.63 -4.36
N SER A 133 6.12 22.39 -3.52
CA SER A 133 6.46 23.78 -3.21
C SER A 133 7.88 23.90 -2.68
N ARG A 134 8.24 23.05 -1.70
CA ARG A 134 9.56 23.01 -1.08
C ARG A 134 10.67 22.71 -2.10
N SER A 135 10.43 21.74 -2.99
CA SER A 135 11.41 21.36 -4.01
C SER A 135 11.62 22.41 -5.10
N ARG A 136 10.57 23.16 -5.48
CA ARG A 136 10.66 24.13 -6.59
C ARG A 136 11.10 25.53 -6.16
N SER A 137 10.61 25.98 -5.01
CA SER A 137 10.77 27.38 -4.57
C SER A 137 11.78 27.55 -3.43
N GLY A 138 12.21 26.46 -2.80
CA GLY A 138 12.98 26.51 -1.56
C GLY A 138 12.19 27.03 -0.35
N SER A 139 10.89 27.35 -0.53
CA SER A 139 10.04 27.81 0.57
C SER A 139 9.77 26.67 1.55
N SER A 140 9.85 26.98 2.84
CA SER A 140 9.52 26.05 3.92
C SER A 140 8.01 25.78 4.04
N ALA A 141 7.16 26.63 3.44
CA ALA A 141 5.71 26.55 3.56
C ALA A 141 5.01 26.50 2.20
N TYR A 142 3.89 25.78 2.14
CA TYR A 142 2.94 25.83 1.04
C TYR A 142 1.96 26.98 1.27
N GLN A 143 1.74 27.80 0.25
CA GLN A 143 0.85 28.96 0.33
C GLN A 143 -0.39 28.76 -0.52
N ILE A 144 -1.57 28.97 0.06
CA ILE A 144 -2.85 28.93 -0.64
C ILE A 144 -3.83 29.90 0.02
N THR A 145 -4.66 30.59 -0.77
CA THR A 145 -5.70 31.45 -0.18
C THR A 145 -6.75 30.58 0.53
N LYS A 146 -7.33 31.13 1.59
CA LYS A 146 -8.39 30.48 2.36
C LYS A 146 -9.57 30.10 1.47
N GLU A 147 -9.95 31.00 0.56
CA GLU A 147 -11.04 30.83 -0.38
C GLU A 147 -10.74 29.70 -1.37
N ASN A 148 -9.53 29.62 -1.92
CA ASN A 148 -9.16 28.58 -2.89
C ASN A 148 -9.08 27.21 -2.22
N LEU A 149 -8.48 27.12 -1.03
CA LEU A 149 -8.40 25.85 -0.30
C LEU A 149 -9.80 25.33 0.05
N ILE A 150 -10.67 26.20 0.57
CA ILE A 150 -12.04 25.81 0.90
C ILE A 150 -12.81 25.41 -0.35
N ALA A 151 -12.78 26.23 -1.41
CA ALA A 151 -13.50 25.93 -2.65
C ALA A 151 -13.04 24.60 -3.25
N LYS A 152 -11.74 24.32 -3.22
CA LYS A 152 -11.16 23.07 -3.72
C LYS A 152 -11.71 21.86 -2.99
N PHE A 153 -11.62 21.81 -1.66
CA PHE A 153 -12.05 20.63 -0.92
C PHE A 153 -13.57 20.51 -0.79
N VAL A 154 -14.31 21.62 -0.82
CA VAL A 154 -15.77 21.57 -0.98
C VAL A 154 -16.14 20.91 -2.31
N GLY A 155 -15.49 21.31 -3.41
CA GLY A 155 -15.77 20.76 -4.74
C GLY A 155 -15.32 19.32 -4.90
N LEU A 156 -14.13 18.96 -4.40
CA LEU A 156 -13.60 17.60 -4.52
C LEU A 156 -14.34 16.61 -3.62
N LEU A 157 -14.46 16.91 -2.33
CA LEU A 157 -15.02 15.97 -1.34
C LEU A 157 -16.54 16.10 -1.18
N ASN A 158 -17.18 17.05 -1.87
CA ASN A 158 -18.61 17.35 -1.73
C ASN A 158 -19.06 17.58 -0.26
N VAL A 159 -18.24 18.31 0.50
CA VAL A 159 -18.50 18.61 1.92
C VAL A 159 -18.74 20.09 2.17
N SER A 160 -19.26 20.43 3.35
CA SER A 160 -19.47 21.84 3.73
C SER A 160 -18.15 22.59 3.96
N ARG A 161 -18.17 23.92 3.82
CA ARG A 161 -17.03 24.79 4.18
C ARG A 161 -16.61 24.61 5.65
N ARG A 162 -17.54 24.28 6.53
CA ARG A 162 -17.27 24.01 7.95
C ARG A 162 -16.46 22.73 8.10
N THR A 163 -16.87 21.66 7.43
CA THR A 163 -16.19 20.36 7.44
C THR A 163 -14.74 20.47 6.95
N VAL A 164 -14.47 21.24 5.89
CA VAL A 164 -13.07 21.47 5.44
C VAL A 164 -12.22 22.12 6.53
N ARG A 165 -12.78 23.05 7.32
CA ARG A 165 -12.06 23.69 8.43
C ARG A 165 -11.86 22.73 9.60
N GLU A 166 -12.85 21.90 9.90
CA GLU A 166 -12.72 20.83 10.89
C GLU A 166 -11.59 19.88 10.51
N TYR A 167 -11.53 19.44 9.24
CA TYR A 167 -10.42 18.64 8.74
C TYR A 167 -9.06 19.34 8.91
N LEU A 168 -8.96 20.65 8.67
CA LEU A 168 -7.70 21.36 8.90
C LEU A 168 -7.30 21.36 10.38
N GLY A 169 -8.28 21.46 11.28
CA GLY A 169 -8.06 21.34 12.72
C GLY A 169 -7.60 19.94 13.12
N ASP A 170 -8.23 18.90 12.56
CA ASP A 170 -7.87 17.50 12.81
C ASP A 170 -6.44 17.15 12.36
N LEU A 171 -5.87 17.96 11.46
CA LEU A 171 -4.52 17.76 10.92
C LEU A 171 -3.40 18.51 11.67
N GLU A 172 -3.72 19.26 12.72
CA GLU A 172 -2.74 19.93 13.59
C GLU A 172 -1.61 19.00 14.07
N PRO A 173 -1.85 17.72 14.44
CA PRO A 173 -0.77 16.83 14.87
C PRO A 173 0.35 16.64 13.82
N PHE A 174 0.05 16.84 12.54
CA PHE A 174 0.96 16.53 11.43
C PHE A 174 1.56 17.78 10.76
N MET A 175 0.91 18.93 10.90
CA MET A 175 1.31 20.14 10.20
C MET A 175 0.97 21.41 10.99
N ASP A 176 1.81 22.42 10.80
CA ASP A 176 1.57 23.77 11.29
C ASP A 176 0.82 24.57 10.22
N VAL A 177 -0.27 25.23 10.63
CA VAL A 177 -1.11 26.04 9.74
C VAL A 177 -1.18 27.47 10.28
N TYR A 178 -0.58 28.41 9.56
CA TYR A 178 -0.67 29.84 9.86
C TYR A 178 -1.61 30.53 8.87
N LEU A 179 -2.56 31.33 9.37
CA LEU A 179 -3.49 32.11 8.55
C LEU A 179 -3.12 33.60 8.61
N GLU A 180 -2.44 34.08 7.58
CA GLU A 180 -2.04 35.47 7.48
C GLU A 180 -3.25 36.36 7.16
N LYS A 181 -3.50 37.35 8.02
CA LYS A 181 -4.53 38.40 7.86
C LYS A 181 -5.92 37.84 7.51
N GLY A 182 -6.22 36.62 7.95
CA GLY A 182 -7.49 35.94 7.68
C GLY A 182 -7.69 35.45 6.23
N ARG A 183 -6.69 35.58 5.35
CA ARG A 183 -6.85 35.40 3.89
C ARG A 183 -5.95 34.33 3.27
N LYS A 184 -4.73 34.13 3.76
CA LYS A 184 -3.77 33.20 3.14
C LYS A 184 -3.25 32.20 4.17
N TYR A 185 -3.38 30.92 3.86
CA TYR A 185 -2.78 29.84 4.62
C TYR A 185 -1.31 29.63 4.23
N PHE A 186 -0.49 29.40 5.23
CA PHE A 186 0.88 28.91 5.16
C PHE A 186 0.91 27.57 5.90
N ILE A 187 1.19 26.49 5.16
CA ILE A 187 1.11 25.12 5.66
C ILE A 187 2.50 24.50 5.61
N THR A 188 2.96 23.96 6.75
CA THR A 188 4.26 23.30 6.89
C THR A 188 4.09 21.96 7.59
N PHE A 189 4.56 20.87 6.99
CA PHE A 189 4.49 19.55 7.63
C PHE A 189 5.60 19.38 8.67
N LYS A 190 5.25 18.82 9.83
CA LYS A 190 6.19 18.47 10.89
C LYS A 190 7.09 17.33 10.40
N LYS A 191 8.38 17.34 10.80
CA LYS A 191 9.39 16.39 10.30
C LYS A 191 8.96 14.91 10.41
N GLY A 192 8.44 14.51 11.57
CA GLY A 192 7.96 13.15 11.81
C GLY A 192 6.73 12.74 11.01
N ALA A 193 6.01 13.67 10.37
CA ALA A 193 4.81 13.36 9.59
C ALA A 193 5.14 12.85 8.18
N TYR A 194 6.12 13.44 7.50
CA TYR A 194 6.42 13.13 6.09
C TYR A 194 7.65 12.23 5.90
N GLU A 195 8.53 12.13 6.91
CA GLU A 195 9.68 11.23 6.84
C GLU A 195 9.28 9.79 7.14
N ALA A 196 10.07 8.85 6.62
CA ALA A 196 10.00 7.45 7.02
C ALA A 196 10.36 7.32 8.51
N LEU A 197 9.62 6.47 9.24
CA LEU A 197 9.91 6.23 10.65
C LEU A 197 11.22 5.44 10.80
N PRO A 198 12.19 5.91 11.61
CA PRO A 198 13.41 5.16 11.87
C PRO A 198 13.11 3.80 12.51
N GLY A 199 13.79 2.74 12.05
CA GLY A 199 13.68 1.40 12.64
C GLY A 199 12.45 0.59 12.24
N ARG A 200 11.62 1.07 11.31
CA ARG A 200 10.61 0.22 10.65
C ARG A 200 11.18 -0.48 9.42
N ASP A 201 10.56 -1.61 9.06
CA ASP A 201 10.81 -2.34 7.83
C ASP A 201 10.81 -1.40 6.62
N THR A 202 11.76 -1.58 5.72
CA THR A 202 11.74 -0.83 4.46
C THR A 202 10.51 -1.22 3.64
N GLU A 203 10.11 -0.38 2.68
CA GLU A 203 9.02 -0.70 1.74
C GLU A 203 9.17 -2.09 1.10
N ASN A 204 10.41 -2.49 0.82
CA ASN A 204 10.73 -3.79 0.23
C ASN A 204 10.64 -4.94 1.24
N ASP A 205 10.92 -4.69 2.52
CA ASP A 205 10.83 -5.71 3.54
C ASP A 205 9.36 -6.04 3.87
N GLU A 206 8.48 -5.02 3.96
CA GLU A 206 7.03 -5.24 4.10
C GLU A 206 6.45 -6.05 2.92
N LEU A 207 6.87 -5.72 1.69
CA LEU A 207 6.43 -6.45 0.50
C LEU A 207 6.91 -7.91 0.50
N ARG A 208 8.17 -8.16 0.90
CA ARG A 208 8.72 -9.52 1.01
C ARG A 208 7.98 -10.33 2.06
N ASN A 209 7.79 -9.77 3.26
CA ASN A 209 7.04 -10.42 4.34
C ASN A 209 5.64 -10.82 3.86
N HIS A 210 4.91 -9.90 3.25
CA HIS A 210 3.59 -10.17 2.67
C HIS A 210 3.63 -11.28 1.60
N THR A 211 4.63 -11.25 0.72
CA THR A 211 4.81 -12.27 -0.34
C THR A 211 5.06 -13.66 0.23
N VAL A 212 5.86 -13.78 1.30
CA VAL A 212 6.11 -15.04 2.00
C VAL A 212 4.82 -15.56 2.65
N THR A 213 4.09 -14.72 3.38
CA THR A 213 2.83 -15.09 4.03
C THR A 213 1.80 -15.61 3.03
N ILE A 214 1.62 -14.92 1.90
CA ILE A 214 0.72 -15.36 0.83
C ILE A 214 1.14 -16.71 0.27
N SER A 215 2.42 -16.86 -0.02
CA SER A 215 2.94 -18.08 -0.64
C SER A 215 2.80 -19.28 0.28
N CYS A 216 2.97 -19.10 1.60
CA CYS A 216 2.71 -20.13 2.60
C CYS A 216 1.22 -20.51 2.66
N ARG A 217 0.34 -19.49 2.71
CA ARG A 217 -1.11 -19.68 2.78
C ARG A 217 -1.68 -20.38 1.55
N ARG A 218 -1.30 -19.96 0.34
CA ARG A 218 -1.66 -20.61 -0.93
C ARG A 218 -1.21 -22.08 -0.98
N ASN A 219 -0.12 -22.40 -0.29
CA ASN A 219 0.41 -23.77 -0.15
C ASN A 219 -0.04 -24.51 1.12
N ARG A 220 -0.98 -23.94 1.90
CA ARG A 220 -1.53 -24.53 3.14
C ARG A 220 -0.46 -24.92 4.17
N ILE A 221 0.64 -24.17 4.21
CA ILE A 221 1.63 -24.28 5.27
C ILE A 221 1.04 -23.58 6.50
N LYS A 222 0.93 -24.32 7.61
CA LYS A 222 0.37 -23.82 8.88
C LYS A 222 1.44 -23.52 9.93
N ASP A 223 2.63 -24.09 9.78
CA ASP A 223 3.72 -23.92 10.74
C ASP A 223 4.41 -22.56 10.51
N GLU A 224 4.04 -21.60 11.35
CA GLU A 224 4.61 -20.26 11.49
C GLU A 224 5.98 -20.32 12.19
N ASN A 225 6.94 -21.07 11.62
CA ASN A 225 8.31 -20.91 12.07
C ASN A 225 8.84 -19.59 11.50
N ARG A 226 8.69 -18.53 12.29
CA ARG A 226 9.13 -17.17 11.98
C ARG A 226 10.58 -17.11 11.50
N GLN A 227 11.47 -17.93 12.07
CA GLN A 227 12.87 -18.01 11.63
C GLN A 227 12.98 -18.47 10.18
N LYS A 228 12.19 -19.46 9.76
CA LYS A 228 12.19 -19.94 8.39
C LYS A 228 11.62 -18.90 7.41
N GLU A 229 10.60 -18.16 7.82
CA GLU A 229 10.06 -17.06 7.00
C GLU A 229 11.10 -15.95 6.82
N GLU A 230 11.83 -15.60 7.89
CA GLU A 230 12.94 -14.65 7.85
C GLU A 230 14.09 -15.13 6.94
N GLU A 231 14.38 -16.44 6.92
CA GLU A 231 15.31 -17.05 5.96
C GLU A 231 14.82 -16.90 4.51
N ILE A 232 13.52 -17.12 4.23
CA ILE A 232 12.96 -16.89 2.88
C ILE A 232 13.07 -15.40 2.51
N CYS A 233 12.74 -14.48 3.42
CA CYS A 233 12.90 -13.04 3.17
C CYS A 233 14.36 -12.67 2.87
N THR A 234 15.31 -13.32 3.54
CA THR A 234 16.75 -13.15 3.28
C THR A 234 17.12 -13.64 1.87
N ILE A 235 16.60 -14.79 1.44
CA ILE A 235 16.79 -15.30 0.07
C ILE A 235 16.24 -14.31 -0.96
N LEU A 236 15.00 -13.81 -0.78
CA LEU A 236 14.39 -12.82 -1.67
C LEU A 236 15.19 -11.51 -1.73
N LYS A 237 15.84 -11.13 -0.61
CA LYS A 237 16.71 -9.95 -0.53
C LYS A 237 18.01 -10.16 -1.29
N GLN A 238 18.62 -11.35 -1.18
CA GLN A 238 19.86 -11.69 -1.88
C GLN A 238 19.68 -11.66 -3.41
N HIS A 239 18.58 -12.19 -3.92
CA HIS A 239 18.31 -12.31 -5.38
C HIS A 239 17.44 -11.19 -5.95
N HIS A 240 17.24 -10.10 -5.20
CA HIS A 240 16.27 -9.06 -5.56
C HIS A 240 16.43 -8.49 -6.98
N LYS A 241 17.68 -8.27 -7.42
CA LYS A 241 17.98 -7.70 -8.74
C LYS A 241 17.55 -8.61 -9.89
N ASP A 242 17.65 -9.91 -9.71
CA ASP A 242 17.32 -10.90 -10.74
C ASP A 242 15.82 -11.19 -10.71
N ILE A 243 15.22 -11.24 -9.52
CA ILE A 243 13.77 -11.36 -9.34
C ILE A 243 13.02 -10.22 -10.04
N ILE A 244 13.46 -8.95 -9.92
CA ILE A 244 12.79 -7.83 -10.59
C ILE A 244 12.83 -7.96 -12.12
N LYS A 245 13.89 -8.56 -12.67
CA LYS A 245 14.02 -8.76 -14.12
C LYS A 245 13.17 -9.92 -14.62
N ASN A 246 12.91 -10.90 -13.77
CA ASN A 246 12.06 -12.04 -14.09
C ASN A 246 10.59 -11.74 -13.76
N LEU A 247 9.85 -11.27 -14.77
CA LEU A 247 8.42 -10.97 -14.66
C LEU A 247 7.55 -12.20 -14.30
N GLU A 248 8.05 -13.41 -14.55
CA GLU A 248 7.35 -14.67 -14.25
C GLU A 248 7.63 -15.21 -12.84
N PHE A 249 8.50 -14.56 -12.06
CA PHE A 249 8.86 -15.03 -10.72
C PHE A 249 7.61 -15.16 -9.81
N ASP A 250 7.34 -16.38 -9.37
CA ASP A 250 6.25 -16.72 -8.45
C ASP A 250 6.74 -17.58 -7.27
N LEU A 251 6.95 -16.92 -6.13
CA LEU A 251 7.33 -17.60 -4.89
C LEU A 251 6.32 -18.68 -4.46
N SER A 252 5.03 -18.50 -4.76
CA SER A 252 4.01 -19.50 -4.44
C SER A 252 4.19 -20.76 -5.27
N ALA A 253 4.62 -20.65 -6.53
CA ALA A 253 4.95 -21.79 -7.38
C ALA A 253 6.24 -22.48 -6.91
N ILE A 254 7.27 -21.70 -6.57
CA ILE A 254 8.55 -22.21 -6.03
C ILE A 254 8.33 -23.00 -4.73
N ILE A 255 7.53 -22.48 -3.79
CA ILE A 255 7.20 -23.20 -2.56
C ILE A 255 6.39 -24.47 -2.86
N ARG A 256 5.49 -24.44 -3.85
CA ARG A 256 4.74 -25.62 -4.27
C ARG A 256 5.65 -26.73 -4.79
N GLU A 257 6.65 -26.36 -5.58
CA GLU A 257 7.68 -27.28 -6.10
C GLU A 257 8.55 -27.83 -4.97
N SER A 258 8.97 -26.98 -4.02
CA SER A 258 9.68 -27.42 -2.81
C SER A 258 8.89 -28.48 -2.03
N LEU A 259 7.59 -28.26 -1.85
CA LEU A 259 6.70 -29.25 -1.23
C LEU A 259 6.57 -30.53 -2.06
N ALA A 260 6.50 -30.42 -3.40
CA ALA A 260 6.42 -31.60 -4.27
C ALA A 260 7.68 -32.47 -4.13
N ARG A 261 8.87 -31.86 -4.11
CA ARG A 261 10.16 -32.56 -3.93
C ARG A 261 10.27 -33.23 -2.55
N ILE A 262 9.85 -32.55 -1.48
CA ILE A 262 9.80 -33.12 -0.12
C ILE A 262 8.87 -34.34 -0.05
N ASN A 263 7.77 -34.30 -0.80
CA ASN A 263 6.71 -35.31 -0.75
C ASN A 263 6.75 -36.25 -1.97
N ALA A 264 7.89 -36.41 -2.63
CA ALA A 264 8.02 -37.18 -3.88
C ALA A 264 7.50 -38.63 -3.77
N SER A 265 7.59 -39.25 -2.60
CA SER A 265 7.07 -40.59 -2.32
C SER A 265 5.57 -40.65 -1.95
N ILE A 266 4.93 -39.50 -1.70
CA ILE A 266 3.56 -39.41 -1.22
C ILE A 266 2.63 -38.97 -2.36
N HIS A 267 1.93 -39.94 -2.93
CA HIS A 267 1.04 -39.72 -4.08
C HIS A 267 -0.23 -38.92 -3.70
N ASN A 268 -0.73 -39.12 -2.48
CA ASN A 268 -1.91 -38.41 -2.00
C ASN A 268 -1.54 -37.02 -1.43
N LYS A 269 -1.90 -35.95 -2.16
CA LYS A 269 -1.64 -34.54 -1.79
C LYS A 269 -2.25 -34.08 -0.46
N TYR A 270 -3.27 -34.78 0.05
CA TYR A 270 -3.85 -34.50 1.38
C TYR A 270 -2.94 -34.97 2.53
N LYS A 271 -2.05 -35.92 2.27
CA LYS A 271 -1.07 -36.45 3.24
C LYS A 271 0.30 -35.77 3.14
N TRP A 272 0.44 -34.76 2.28
CA TRP A 272 1.70 -34.03 2.14
C TRP A 272 2.09 -33.34 3.44
N LYS A 273 3.37 -33.46 3.81
CA LYS A 273 4.01 -32.64 4.83
C LYS A 273 4.14 -31.22 4.28
N ARG A 274 3.57 -30.23 5.00
CA ARG A 274 3.50 -28.84 4.55
C ARG A 274 4.25 -27.93 5.51
N TYR A 275 5.54 -27.75 5.24
CA TYR A 275 6.43 -26.89 6.01
C TYR A 275 7.40 -26.17 5.08
N LEU A 276 7.91 -25.02 5.50
CA LEU A 276 8.96 -24.31 4.78
C LEU A 276 10.31 -25.04 4.92
N ASN A 277 11.00 -25.21 3.79
CA ASN A 277 12.38 -25.67 3.72
C ASN A 277 13.23 -24.63 2.99
N PRO A 278 13.82 -23.65 3.72
CA PRO A 278 14.56 -22.55 3.10
C PRO A 278 15.69 -22.97 2.18
N ALA A 279 16.47 -23.99 2.56
CA ALA A 279 17.56 -24.50 1.73
C ALA A 279 17.07 -25.03 0.37
N LEU A 280 15.96 -25.78 0.38
CA LEU A 280 15.37 -26.29 -0.87
C LEU A 280 14.71 -25.18 -1.69
N VAL A 281 14.03 -24.24 -1.04
CA VAL A 281 13.46 -23.06 -1.71
C VAL A 281 14.56 -22.24 -2.38
N HIS A 282 15.68 -21.97 -1.69
CA HIS A 282 16.82 -21.25 -2.26
C HIS A 282 17.37 -21.97 -3.50
N LYS A 283 17.53 -23.29 -3.44
CA LYS A 283 17.97 -24.08 -4.59
C LYS A 283 17.02 -23.89 -5.80
N ILE A 284 15.71 -23.97 -5.59
CA ILE A 284 14.72 -23.81 -6.67
C ILE A 284 14.71 -22.36 -7.19
N VAL A 285 14.88 -21.35 -6.32
CA VAL A 285 15.02 -19.94 -6.75
C VAL A 285 16.20 -19.78 -7.71
N ILE A 286 17.36 -20.39 -7.41
CA ILE A 286 18.53 -20.34 -8.29
C ILE A 286 18.24 -21.05 -9.63
N GLU A 287 17.61 -22.22 -9.59
CA GLU A 287 17.20 -22.95 -10.80
C GLU A 287 16.26 -22.12 -11.68
N GLU A 288 15.25 -21.46 -11.08
CA GLU A 288 14.28 -20.62 -11.78
C GLU A 288 14.95 -19.40 -12.43
N LEU A 289 15.81 -18.70 -11.69
CA LEU A 289 16.50 -17.51 -12.18
C LEU A 289 17.57 -17.81 -13.23
N ALA A 290 18.10 -19.04 -13.27
CA ALA A 290 19.04 -19.47 -14.30
C ALA A 290 18.35 -19.80 -15.64
N ASN A 291 17.05 -20.09 -15.62
CA ASN A 291 16.26 -20.47 -16.79
C ASN A 291 15.44 -19.31 -17.39
N ALA A 292 15.51 -18.11 -16.79
CA ALA A 292 14.79 -16.89 -17.18
C ALA A 292 15.66 -15.97 -18.05
#